data_AF-A0A920EUN3-F1
#
_entry.id   AF-A0A920EUN3-F1
#
_cell.length_a   1.000
_cell.length_b   1.000
_cell.length_c   1.000
_cell.angle_alpha   90.00
_cell.angle_beta   90.00
_cell.angle_gamma   90.00
#
_symmetry.space_group_name_H-M   'P 1'
#
loop_
_entity.id
_entity.type
_entity.pdbx_description
1 polymer ?
#
loop_
_entity_poly.entity_id
_entity_poly.type
_entity_poly.pdbx_seq_one_letter_code
_entity_poly.pdbx_strand_id
1 'polypeptide(L)'
;MGGYFLGSLAVLILCAFLSLFSALTYYLIKRLSLKDNILFNSILIIISFSIFDWIKGNILWGFPWTPISVIWSSNSSTLAPFSYIGVWGYSLVTYSLVVGIYLLYKNIKLSIYFVLPFILILSLSNFIPRKFISVVENFHIRLVQPNIKQIDKWDKTKTLTNLNLLINLTRHQHKKNIDLVVWPETAVLFDIMDEDNKSLLLKNSFKNIENIIIGGIRKEKTNKNRKIYNSLFLIDNISNTIELS
;
A
#
# COMPACT_ATOMS: atom_id res chain seq x y z
N MET A 1 -24.48 2.74 21.26
CA MET A 1 -25.28 2.07 20.22
C MET A 1 -25.24 2.77 18.87
N GLY A 2 -25.33 4.10 18.76
CA GLY A 2 -25.34 4.81 17.47
C GLY A 2 -24.12 4.57 16.56
N GLY A 3 -22.92 4.36 17.15
CA GLY A 3 -21.69 4.10 16.38
C GLY A 3 -21.73 2.79 15.57
N TYR A 4 -22.39 1.74 16.06
CA TYR A 4 -22.52 0.48 15.31
C TYR A 4 -23.46 0.64 14.12
N PHE A 5 -24.58 1.35 14.30
CA PHE A 5 -25.54 1.60 13.23
C PHE A 5 -24.92 2.45 12.11
N LEU A 6 -24.29 3.56 12.48
CA LEU A 6 -23.56 4.43 11.53
C LEU A 6 -22.43 3.66 10.82
N GLY A 7 -21.67 2.85 11.56
CA GLY A 7 -20.63 2.00 11.00
C GLY A 7 -21.19 0.99 9.99
N SER A 8 -22.25 0.25 10.35
CA SER A 8 -22.89 -0.70 9.43
C SER A 8 -23.46 -0.01 8.18
N LEU A 9 -24.07 1.16 8.34
CA LEU A 9 -24.62 1.93 7.23
C LEU A 9 -23.49 2.41 6.30
N ALA A 10 -22.38 2.88 6.85
CA ALA A 10 -21.21 3.28 6.06
C ALA A 10 -20.63 2.11 5.26
N VAL A 11 -20.53 0.91 5.86
CA VAL A 11 -20.10 -0.30 5.16
C VAL A 11 -21.06 -0.65 4.02
N LEU A 12 -22.37 -0.61 4.27
CA LEU A 12 -23.37 -0.88 3.23
C LEU A 12 -23.27 0.11 2.07
N ILE A 13 -23.10 1.39 2.35
CA ILE A 13 -22.92 2.44 1.33
C ILE A 13 -21.64 2.19 0.54
N LEU A 14 -20.54 1.83 1.20
CA LEU A 14 -19.28 1.49 0.53
C LEU A 14 -19.45 0.27 -0.39
N CYS A 15 -20.10 -0.79 0.09
CA CYS A 15 -20.39 -1.98 -0.72
C CYS A 15 -21.28 -1.65 -1.93
N ALA A 16 -22.33 -0.84 -1.73
CA ALA A 16 -23.20 -0.38 -2.81
C ALA A 16 -22.42 0.43 -3.85
N PHE A 17 -21.59 1.37 -3.42
CA PHE A 17 -20.71 2.15 -4.28
C PHE A 17 -19.74 1.26 -5.08
N LEU A 18 -19.08 0.30 -4.44
CA LEU A 18 -18.15 -0.61 -5.14
C LEU A 18 -18.86 -1.55 -6.10
N SER A 19 -20.06 -2.00 -5.77
CA SER A 19 -20.88 -2.86 -6.64
C SER A 19 -21.29 -2.16 -7.94
N LEU A 20 -21.37 -0.82 -7.94
CA LEU A 20 -21.70 -0.04 -9.13
C LEU A 20 -20.69 -0.27 -10.26
N PHE A 21 -19.40 -0.38 -9.94
CA PHE A 21 -18.36 -0.67 -10.96
C PHE A 21 -18.59 -2.03 -11.60
N SER A 22 -18.88 -3.07 -10.80
CA SER A 22 -19.21 -4.39 -11.31
C SER A 22 -20.49 -4.38 -12.14
N ALA A 23 -21.54 -3.70 -11.67
CA ALA A 23 -22.81 -3.57 -12.38
C ALA A 23 -22.63 -2.89 -13.74
N LEU A 24 -21.84 -1.82 -13.81
CA LEU A 24 -21.52 -1.12 -15.05
C LEU A 24 -20.72 -2.00 -16.02
N THR A 25 -19.74 -2.77 -15.51
CA THR A 25 -19.01 -3.76 -16.31
C THR A 25 -19.95 -4.77 -16.97
N TYR A 26 -20.82 -5.41 -16.18
CA TYR A 26 -21.77 -6.38 -16.71
C TYR A 26 -22.78 -5.76 -17.67
N TYR A 27 -23.25 -4.54 -17.37
CA TYR A 27 -24.16 -3.81 -18.23
C TYR A 27 -23.53 -3.51 -19.59
N LEU A 28 -22.28 -3.05 -19.63
CA LEU A 28 -21.56 -2.78 -20.88
C LEU A 28 -21.31 -4.04 -21.69
N ILE A 29 -20.88 -5.13 -21.03
CA ILE A 29 -20.71 -6.43 -21.69
C ILE A 29 -22.03 -6.87 -22.33
N LYS A 30 -23.15 -6.80 -21.58
CA LYS A 30 -24.48 -7.18 -22.10
C LYS A 30 -24.95 -6.30 -23.26
N ARG A 31 -24.71 -4.99 -23.18
CA ARG A 31 -25.19 -4.03 -24.19
C ARG A 31 -24.40 -4.10 -25.50
N LEU A 32 -23.09 -4.34 -25.42
CA LEU A 32 -22.21 -4.31 -26.58
C LEU A 32 -21.92 -5.71 -27.14
N SER A 33 -22.24 -6.80 -26.43
CA SER A 33 -21.99 -8.15 -26.91
C SER A 33 -22.67 -8.43 -28.25
N LEU A 34 -21.93 -9.03 -29.17
CA LEU A 34 -22.44 -9.44 -30.47
C LEU A 34 -22.82 -10.91 -30.44
N LYS A 35 -23.96 -11.23 -31.04
CA LYS A 35 -24.43 -12.63 -31.15
C LYS A 35 -23.42 -13.43 -31.98
N ASP A 36 -23.10 -14.63 -31.50
CA ASP A 36 -22.22 -15.61 -32.16
C ASP A 36 -20.75 -15.19 -32.41
N ASN A 37 -20.31 -14.02 -31.93
CA ASN A 37 -18.92 -13.57 -32.05
C ASN A 37 -18.12 -13.79 -30.75
N ILE A 38 -17.57 -15.00 -30.59
CA ILE A 38 -16.83 -15.40 -29.39
C ILE A 38 -15.59 -14.52 -29.15
N LEU A 39 -14.84 -14.21 -30.21
CA LEU A 39 -13.60 -13.43 -30.11
C LEU A 39 -13.90 -12.01 -29.62
N PHE A 40 -14.85 -11.33 -30.24
CA PHE A 40 -15.23 -9.98 -29.85
C PHE A 40 -15.74 -9.93 -28.41
N ASN A 41 -16.62 -10.86 -28.02
CA ASN A 41 -17.17 -10.91 -26.66
C ASN A 41 -16.08 -11.20 -25.62
N SER A 42 -15.10 -12.04 -25.95
CA SER A 42 -13.96 -12.35 -25.07
C SER A 42 -13.09 -11.10 -24.82
N ILE A 43 -12.77 -10.36 -25.88
CA ILE A 43 -12.02 -9.10 -25.79
C ILE A 43 -12.82 -8.05 -25.00
N LEU A 44 -14.12 -7.93 -25.27
CA LEU A 44 -15.01 -7.00 -24.58
C LEU A 44 -15.04 -7.26 -23.07
N ILE A 45 -15.10 -8.53 -22.64
CA ILE A 45 -15.04 -8.92 -21.22
C ILE A 45 -13.72 -8.47 -20.61
N ILE A 46 -12.58 -8.84 -21.22
CA ILE A 46 -11.24 -8.52 -20.69
C ILE A 46 -11.05 -7.01 -20.53
N ILE A 47 -11.38 -6.24 -21.58
CA ILE A 47 -11.24 -4.79 -21.59
C ILE A 47 -12.18 -4.14 -20.58
N SER A 48 -13.45 -4.55 -20.55
CA SER A 48 -14.44 -3.96 -19.64
C SER A 48 -14.06 -4.17 -18.19
N PHE A 49 -13.71 -5.41 -17.79
CA PHE A 49 -13.24 -5.66 -16.42
C PHE A 49 -11.99 -4.88 -16.08
N SER A 50 -11.01 -4.83 -16.99
CA SER A 50 -9.74 -4.10 -16.75
C SER A 50 -9.97 -2.59 -16.58
N ILE A 51 -10.80 -1.98 -17.44
CA ILE A 51 -11.11 -0.54 -17.37
C ILE A 51 -11.85 -0.21 -16.09
N PHE A 52 -12.89 -0.97 -15.72
CA PHE A 52 -13.67 -0.66 -14.53
C PHE A 52 -12.92 -0.92 -13.23
N ASP A 53 -12.05 -1.93 -13.19
CA ASP A 53 -11.12 -2.10 -12.07
C ASP A 53 -10.16 -0.92 -11.95
N TRP A 54 -9.62 -0.44 -13.08
CA TRP A 54 -8.77 0.74 -13.10
C TRP A 54 -9.54 2.01 -12.67
N ILE A 55 -10.75 2.25 -13.18
CA ILE A 55 -11.58 3.40 -12.78
C ILE A 55 -11.87 3.35 -11.28
N LYS A 56 -12.29 2.19 -10.75
CA LYS A 56 -12.51 1.97 -9.30
C LYS A 56 -11.27 2.34 -8.47
N GLY A 57 -10.09 2.05 -9.00
CA GLY A 57 -8.81 2.35 -8.35
C GLY A 57 -8.34 3.80 -8.42
N ASN A 58 -8.91 4.64 -9.30
CA ASN A 58 -8.40 5.99 -9.56
C ASN A 58 -9.45 7.11 -9.38
N ILE A 59 -10.76 6.80 -9.43
CA ILE A 59 -11.82 7.80 -9.27
C ILE A 59 -12.02 8.15 -7.79
N LEU A 60 -12.34 9.42 -7.49
CA LEU A 60 -12.61 9.90 -6.12
C LEU A 60 -11.52 9.47 -5.12
N TRP A 61 -10.27 9.87 -5.38
CA TRP A 61 -9.07 9.47 -4.61
C TRP A 61 -8.69 7.98 -4.71
N GLY A 62 -9.53 7.16 -5.35
CA GLY A 62 -9.26 5.76 -5.64
C GLY A 62 -9.54 4.83 -4.48
N PHE A 63 -10.18 3.69 -4.77
CA PHE A 63 -10.28 2.57 -3.83
C PHE A 63 -9.89 1.26 -4.53
N PRO A 64 -8.58 1.06 -4.84
CA PRO A 64 -8.09 -0.12 -5.53
C PRO A 64 -8.00 -1.32 -4.58
N TRP A 65 -9.08 -1.60 -3.86
CA TRP A 65 -9.15 -2.76 -2.98
C TRP A 65 -9.30 -4.02 -3.84
N THR A 66 -8.36 -4.94 -3.67
CA THR A 66 -8.29 -6.26 -4.34
C THR A 66 -8.39 -6.24 -5.88
N PRO A 67 -7.43 -5.63 -6.61
CA PRO A 67 -7.28 -5.88 -8.04
C PRO A 67 -6.99 -7.37 -8.28
N ILE A 68 -7.54 -7.95 -9.35
CA ILE A 68 -7.43 -9.40 -9.58
C ILE A 68 -5.97 -9.89 -9.67
N SER A 69 -5.04 -9.07 -10.15
CA SER A 69 -3.63 -9.45 -10.26
C SER A 69 -2.97 -9.73 -8.92
N VAL A 70 -3.45 -9.16 -7.80
CA VAL A 70 -2.84 -9.30 -6.47
C VAL A 70 -2.80 -10.77 -6.00
N ILE A 71 -3.61 -11.66 -6.57
CA ILE A 71 -3.53 -13.11 -6.30
C ILE A 71 -2.14 -13.70 -6.60
N TRP A 72 -1.37 -13.06 -7.47
CA TRP A 72 -0.04 -13.47 -7.90
C TRP A 72 1.09 -12.90 -7.02
N SER A 73 0.77 -12.16 -5.96
CA SER A 73 1.77 -11.49 -5.11
C SER A 73 2.44 -12.38 -4.07
N SER A 74 1.96 -13.61 -3.88
CA SER A 74 2.42 -14.52 -2.82
C SER A 74 3.73 -15.25 -3.13
N ASN A 75 4.09 -15.40 -4.41
CA ASN A 75 5.29 -16.13 -4.83
C ASN A 75 6.23 -15.20 -5.61
N SER A 76 7.54 -15.27 -5.33
CA SER A 76 8.56 -14.46 -5.99
C SER A 76 8.57 -14.58 -7.51
N SER A 77 8.19 -15.73 -8.06
CA SER A 77 8.16 -15.95 -9.52
C SER A 77 6.95 -15.32 -10.17
N THR A 78 5.78 -15.38 -9.52
CA THR A 78 4.55 -14.74 -10.00
C THR A 78 4.50 -13.25 -9.67
N LEU A 79 5.37 -12.78 -8.79
CA LEU A 79 5.54 -11.36 -8.47
C LEU A 79 6.33 -10.60 -9.57
N ALA A 80 7.23 -11.27 -10.30
CA ALA A 80 8.12 -10.62 -11.26
C ALA A 80 7.40 -9.78 -12.35
N PRO A 81 6.25 -10.19 -12.92
CA PRO A 81 5.48 -9.36 -13.86
C PRO A 81 5.12 -7.96 -13.34
N PHE A 82 4.86 -7.80 -12.03
CA PHE A 82 4.43 -6.52 -11.47
C PHE A 82 5.44 -5.40 -11.69
N SER A 83 6.75 -5.68 -11.74
CA SER A 83 7.77 -4.65 -11.98
C SER A 83 7.79 -4.11 -13.40
N TYR A 84 7.19 -4.82 -14.36
CA TYR A 84 7.23 -4.46 -15.78
C TYR A 84 5.92 -3.84 -16.27
N ILE A 85 4.79 -4.45 -15.92
CA ILE A 85 3.47 -4.04 -16.43
C ILE A 85 2.57 -3.43 -15.36
N GLY A 86 3.05 -3.37 -14.11
CA GLY A 86 2.31 -2.87 -12.97
C GLY A 86 1.08 -3.73 -12.62
N VAL A 87 0.36 -3.29 -11.59
CA VAL A 87 -0.83 -3.98 -11.08
C VAL A 87 -1.93 -4.05 -12.14
N TRP A 88 -2.16 -2.96 -12.89
CA TRP A 88 -3.24 -2.87 -13.87
C TRP A 88 -2.97 -3.66 -15.16
N GLY A 89 -1.74 -3.59 -15.69
CA GLY A 89 -1.35 -4.42 -16.83
C GLY A 89 -1.44 -5.90 -16.47
N TYR A 90 -1.01 -6.28 -15.27
CA TYR A 90 -1.12 -7.67 -14.84
C TYR A 90 -2.57 -8.11 -14.59
N SER A 91 -3.46 -7.19 -14.18
CA SER A 91 -4.90 -7.47 -14.06
C SER A 91 -5.51 -7.81 -15.43
N LEU A 92 -5.16 -7.05 -16.47
CA LEU A 92 -5.63 -7.31 -17.84
C LEU A 92 -5.23 -8.70 -18.33
N VAL A 93 -3.96 -9.06 -18.12
CA VAL A 93 -3.43 -10.38 -18.51
C VAL A 93 -4.08 -11.50 -17.68
N THR A 94 -4.40 -11.23 -16.41
CA THR A 94 -5.13 -12.19 -15.56
C THR A 94 -6.57 -12.38 -16.03
N TYR A 95 -7.27 -11.31 -16.42
CA TYR A 95 -8.59 -11.44 -17.05
C TYR A 95 -8.53 -12.21 -18.37
N SER A 96 -7.49 -11.98 -19.18
CA SER A 96 -7.22 -12.77 -20.39
C SER A 96 -7.03 -14.25 -20.08
N LEU A 97 -6.28 -14.59 -19.03
CA LEU A 97 -6.12 -15.98 -18.58
C LEU A 97 -7.46 -16.62 -18.20
N VAL A 98 -8.29 -15.93 -17.41
CA VAL A 98 -9.61 -16.43 -16.99
C VAL A 98 -10.51 -16.72 -18.19
N VAL A 99 -10.56 -15.80 -19.16
CA VAL A 99 -11.30 -15.99 -20.41
C VAL A 99 -10.71 -17.15 -21.23
N GLY A 100 -9.39 -17.24 -21.32
CA GLY A 100 -8.69 -18.33 -22.00
C GLY A 100 -9.03 -19.70 -21.41
N ILE A 101 -9.05 -19.83 -20.08
CA ILE A 101 -9.46 -21.07 -19.38
C ILE A 101 -10.92 -21.42 -19.69
N TYR A 102 -11.83 -20.45 -19.65
CA TYR A 102 -13.24 -20.68 -20.01
C TYR A 102 -13.39 -21.19 -21.46
N LEU A 103 -12.57 -20.67 -22.39
CA LEU A 103 -12.63 -21.05 -23.80
C LEU A 103 -12.05 -22.44 -24.10
N LEU A 104 -11.38 -23.12 -23.16
CA LEU A 104 -10.91 -24.50 -23.36
C LEU A 104 -12.04 -25.44 -23.79
N TYR A 105 -13.24 -25.23 -23.23
CA TYR A 105 -14.42 -26.05 -23.52
C TYR A 105 -15.20 -25.62 -24.77
N LYS A 106 -14.88 -24.46 -25.36
CA LYS A 106 -15.65 -23.85 -26.45
C LYS A 106 -14.87 -23.76 -27.75
N ASN A 107 -13.63 -23.28 -27.68
CA ASN A 107 -12.76 -23.08 -28.82
C ASN A 107 -11.29 -23.08 -28.37
N ILE A 108 -10.61 -24.23 -28.54
CA ILE A 108 -9.23 -24.43 -28.11
C ILE A 108 -8.24 -23.45 -28.75
N LYS A 109 -8.47 -23.06 -30.02
CA LYS A 109 -7.60 -22.11 -30.72
C LYS A 109 -7.65 -20.74 -30.05
N LEU A 110 -8.86 -20.26 -29.75
CA LEU A 110 -9.04 -19.00 -29.01
C LEU A 110 -8.50 -19.08 -27.59
N SER A 111 -8.71 -20.22 -26.91
CA SER A 111 -8.15 -20.44 -25.57
C SER A 111 -6.63 -20.22 -25.56
N ILE A 112 -5.90 -20.82 -26.50
CA ILE A 112 -4.44 -20.66 -26.61
C ILE A 112 -4.08 -19.18 -26.79
N TYR A 113 -4.77 -18.44 -27.66
CA TYR A 113 -4.50 -17.01 -27.88
C TYR A 113 -4.68 -16.16 -26.61
N PHE A 114 -5.65 -16.47 -25.74
CA PHE A 114 -5.90 -15.70 -24.52
C PHE A 114 -5.05 -16.14 -23.32
N VAL A 115 -4.59 -17.40 -23.29
CA VAL A 115 -3.67 -17.91 -22.25
C VAL A 115 -2.22 -17.50 -22.54
N LEU A 116 -1.83 -17.45 -23.82
CA LEU A 116 -0.44 -17.20 -24.23
C LEU A 116 0.19 -15.93 -23.64
N PRO A 117 -0.50 -14.76 -23.58
CA PRO A 117 0.06 -13.55 -22.97
C PRO A 117 0.47 -13.76 -21.51
N PHE A 118 -0.31 -14.51 -20.73
CA PHE A 118 0.01 -14.79 -19.33
C PHE A 118 1.29 -15.63 -19.22
N ILE A 119 1.39 -16.70 -20.02
CA ILE A 119 2.56 -17.58 -20.03
C ILE A 119 3.81 -16.81 -20.47
N LEU A 120 3.70 -16.00 -21.54
CA LEU A 120 4.82 -15.21 -22.05
C LEU A 120 5.31 -14.20 -21.02
N ILE A 121 4.41 -13.44 -20.40
CA ILE A 121 4.78 -12.42 -19.40
C ILE A 121 5.38 -13.07 -18.16
N LEU A 122 4.79 -14.17 -17.69
CA LEU A 122 5.33 -14.91 -16.54
C LEU A 122 6.72 -15.48 -16.85
N SER A 123 6.91 -16.06 -18.04
CA SER A 123 8.20 -16.59 -18.48
C SER A 123 9.24 -15.48 -18.62
N LEU A 124 8.98 -14.48 -19.47
CA LEU A 124 9.89 -13.38 -19.78
C LEU A 124 10.32 -12.61 -18.52
N SER A 125 9.39 -12.32 -17.61
CA SER A 125 9.70 -11.60 -16.35
C SER A 125 10.64 -12.38 -15.42
N ASN A 126 10.66 -13.71 -15.50
CA ASN A 126 11.59 -14.55 -14.73
C ASN A 126 12.93 -14.78 -15.46
N PHE A 127 12.97 -14.64 -16.78
CA PHE A 127 14.20 -14.72 -17.57
C PHE A 127 15.04 -13.45 -17.54
N ILE A 128 14.42 -12.28 -17.32
CA ILE A 128 15.15 -11.03 -17.20
C ILE A 128 15.92 -11.05 -15.86
N PRO A 129 17.26 -10.93 -15.88
CA PRO A 129 18.05 -10.95 -14.66
C PRO A 129 17.62 -9.77 -13.77
N ARG A 130 17.30 -10.08 -12.51
CA ARG A 130 17.03 -9.05 -11.51
C ARG A 130 18.30 -8.24 -11.35
N LYS A 131 18.20 -6.90 -11.46
CA LYS A 131 19.30 -6.02 -11.05
C LYS A 131 19.55 -6.29 -9.58
N PHE A 132 20.64 -6.98 -9.27
CA PHE A 132 21.14 -7.06 -7.90
C PHE A 132 21.54 -5.64 -7.52
N ILE A 133 20.72 -5.00 -6.69
CA ILE A 133 21.14 -3.83 -5.96
C ILE A 133 22.26 -4.33 -5.05
N SER A 134 23.40 -3.62 -5.03
CA SER A 134 24.51 -3.91 -4.13
C SER A 134 23.96 -4.05 -2.72
N VAL A 135 24.00 -5.27 -2.18
CA VAL A 135 23.57 -5.53 -0.81
C VAL A 135 24.61 -4.84 0.08
N VAL A 136 24.16 -3.90 0.91
CA VAL A 136 25.00 -3.39 1.99
C VAL A 136 25.09 -4.49 3.02
N GLU A 137 26.17 -5.28 2.96
CA GLU A 137 26.41 -6.33 3.93
C GLU A 137 26.53 -5.73 5.33
N ASN A 138 26.02 -6.46 6.33
CA ASN A 138 26.08 -6.09 7.74
C ASN A 138 25.37 -4.78 8.14
N PHE A 139 24.42 -4.29 7.34
CA PHE A 139 23.53 -3.19 7.74
C PHE A 139 22.32 -3.72 8.53
N HIS A 140 22.17 -3.28 9.77
CA HIS A 140 21.17 -3.78 10.72
C HIS A 140 20.10 -2.73 11.01
N ILE A 141 18.87 -3.03 10.58
CA ILE A 141 17.71 -2.17 10.81
C ILE A 141 16.88 -2.71 11.97
N ARG A 142 16.54 -1.84 12.93
CA ARG A 142 15.57 -2.13 13.98
C ARG A 142 14.22 -1.50 13.67
N LEU A 143 13.22 -2.33 13.39
CA LEU A 143 11.82 -1.92 13.29
C LEU A 143 11.16 -2.01 14.67
N VAL A 144 10.68 -0.89 15.20
CA VAL A 144 10.05 -0.85 16.53
C VAL A 144 8.53 -0.94 16.38
N GLN A 145 7.90 -1.92 17.04
CA GLN A 145 6.45 -2.11 17.04
C GLN A 145 5.93 -2.18 18.49
N PRO A 146 5.39 -1.08 19.05
CA PRO A 146 5.03 -1.02 20.46
C PRO A 146 3.68 -1.67 20.81
N ASN A 147 2.92 -2.14 19.80
CA ASN A 147 1.59 -2.75 19.97
C ASN A 147 0.63 -1.93 20.87
N ILE A 148 0.65 -0.61 20.72
CA ILE A 148 -0.21 0.32 21.48
C ILE A 148 -1.64 0.22 20.96
N LYS A 149 -2.62 0.06 21.86
CA LYS A 149 -4.04 0.06 21.50
C LYS A 149 -4.45 1.39 20.87
N GLN A 150 -5.31 1.36 19.85
CA GLN A 150 -5.72 2.57 19.12
C GLN A 150 -6.33 3.66 20.02
N ILE A 151 -7.08 3.27 21.06
CA ILE A 151 -7.69 4.19 22.04
C ILE A 151 -6.60 4.91 22.86
N ASP A 152 -5.52 4.19 23.19
CA ASP A 152 -4.42 4.69 24.01
C ASP A 152 -3.43 5.52 23.20
N LYS A 153 -3.43 5.35 21.87
CA LYS A 153 -2.54 6.07 20.95
C LYS A 153 -2.79 7.57 20.98
N TRP A 154 -4.03 8.02 21.13
CA TRP A 154 -4.41 9.44 21.08
C TRP A 154 -4.63 10.08 22.46
N ASP A 155 -4.40 9.32 23.54
CA ASP A 155 -4.52 9.81 24.90
C ASP A 155 -3.30 10.64 25.29
N LYS A 156 -3.53 11.94 25.53
CA LYS A 156 -2.50 12.90 25.93
C LYS A 156 -1.82 12.52 27.24
N THR A 157 -2.52 11.81 28.14
CA THR A 157 -1.95 11.36 29.42
C THR A 157 -0.96 10.21 29.23
N LYS A 158 -1.14 9.40 28.18
CA LYS A 158 -0.28 8.25 27.85
C LYS A 158 0.87 8.59 26.92
N THR A 159 0.98 9.84 26.47
CA THR A 159 2.01 10.25 25.49
C THR A 159 3.44 9.95 25.98
N LEU A 160 3.75 10.26 27.25
CA LEU A 160 5.07 9.98 27.82
C LEU A 160 5.31 8.47 27.96
N THR A 161 4.30 7.72 28.42
CA THR A 161 4.38 6.27 28.57
C THR A 161 4.61 5.57 27.23
N ASN A 162 3.88 5.98 26.18
CA ASN A 162 4.03 5.46 24.82
C ASN A 162 5.42 5.79 24.25
N LEU A 163 5.93 7.00 24.48
CA LEU A 163 7.27 7.39 24.08
C LEU A 163 8.35 6.58 24.80
N ASN A 164 8.22 6.40 26.12
CA ASN A 164 9.15 5.59 26.90
C ASN A 164 9.14 4.12 26.45
N LEU A 165 7.97 3.58 26.09
CA LEU A 165 7.87 2.24 25.52
C LEU A 165 8.66 2.12 24.21
N LEU A 166 8.51 3.09 23.30
CA LEU A 166 9.29 3.15 22.05
C LEU A 166 10.80 3.20 22.33
N ILE A 167 11.24 4.08 23.24
CA ILE A 167 12.66 4.21 23.62
C ILE A 167 13.20 2.92 24.23
N ASN A 168 12.44 2.27 25.11
CA ASN A 168 12.83 1.02 25.75
C ASN A 168 12.98 -0.11 24.71
N LEU A 169 12.05 -0.21 23.76
CA LEU A 169 12.14 -1.16 22.66
C LEU A 169 13.30 -0.86 21.72
N THR A 170 13.62 0.41 21.50
CA THR A 170 14.82 0.81 20.74
C THR A 170 16.10 0.39 21.46
N ARG A 171 16.21 0.65 22.76
CA ARG A 171 17.41 0.38 23.57
C ARG A 171 17.56 -1.07 24.00
N HIS A 172 16.56 -1.92 23.75
CA HIS A 172 16.62 -3.32 24.11
C HIS A 172 17.87 -3.97 23.50
N GLN A 173 18.72 -4.55 24.35
CA GLN A 173 19.98 -5.14 23.95
C GLN A 173 19.79 -6.18 22.85
N HIS A 174 20.72 -6.22 21.91
CA HIS A 174 20.74 -7.18 20.83
C HIS A 174 22.19 -7.55 20.52
N LYS A 175 22.41 -8.76 20.01
CA LYS A 175 23.75 -9.30 19.73
C LYS A 175 24.51 -8.56 18.62
N LYS A 176 23.85 -7.66 17.91
CA LYS A 176 24.38 -6.96 16.74
C LYS A 176 24.22 -5.46 16.94
N ASN A 177 25.20 -4.70 16.45
CA ASN A 177 25.08 -3.24 16.37
C ASN A 177 23.92 -2.89 15.44
N ILE A 178 23.21 -1.81 15.73
CA ILE A 178 22.04 -1.35 14.97
C ILE A 178 22.46 -0.08 14.26
N ASP A 179 22.31 -0.05 12.94
CA ASP A 179 22.74 1.07 12.10
C ASP A 179 21.60 2.06 11.83
N LEU A 180 20.34 1.58 11.89
CA LEU A 180 19.13 2.39 11.65
C LEU A 180 17.98 1.92 12.52
N VAL A 181 17.27 2.85 13.14
CA VAL A 181 16.04 2.60 13.90
C VAL A 181 14.85 3.18 13.13
N VAL A 182 13.76 2.43 13.01
CA VAL A 182 12.52 2.90 12.37
C VAL A 182 11.36 2.78 13.35
N TRP A 183 10.73 3.90 13.66
CA TRP A 183 9.50 3.99 14.43
C TRP A 183 8.27 3.98 13.51
N PRO A 184 7.11 3.53 14.02
CA PRO A 184 5.90 3.43 13.22
C PRO A 184 5.31 4.81 12.90
N GLU A 185 4.30 4.81 12.01
CA GLU A 185 3.53 6.00 11.70
C GLU A 185 2.89 6.61 12.96
N THR A 186 2.96 7.94 13.06
CA THR A 186 2.44 8.72 14.20
C THR A 186 2.90 8.16 15.55
N ALA A 187 4.19 7.79 15.64
CA ALA A 187 4.85 7.33 16.87
C ALA A 187 4.89 8.42 17.95
N VAL A 188 4.94 9.68 17.52
CA VAL A 188 4.91 10.85 18.41
C VAL A 188 3.71 11.75 18.10
N LEU A 189 3.02 12.19 19.16
CA LEU A 189 1.83 13.06 19.07
C LEU A 189 2.15 14.56 19.19
N PHE A 190 3.43 14.91 19.28
CA PHE A 190 3.91 16.27 19.28
C PHE A 190 4.59 16.58 17.96
N ASP A 191 4.67 17.85 17.63
CA ASP A 191 5.40 18.30 16.46
C ASP A 191 6.90 18.34 16.77
N ILE A 192 7.68 17.57 16.01
CA ILE A 192 9.13 17.39 16.21
C ILE A 192 9.90 18.68 15.87
N MET A 193 9.31 19.52 15.03
CA MET A 193 9.88 20.80 14.59
C MET A 193 9.48 21.97 15.49
N ASP A 194 8.58 21.74 16.45
CA ASP A 194 8.15 22.78 17.39
C ASP A 194 9.23 23.02 18.45
N GLU A 195 9.60 24.27 18.67
CA GLU A 195 10.63 24.67 19.64
C GLU A 195 10.06 24.97 21.04
N ASP A 196 8.80 24.65 21.28
CA ASP A 196 8.21 24.73 22.61
C ASP A 196 8.99 23.87 23.63
N ASN A 197 9.12 24.34 24.88
CA ASN A 197 9.89 23.65 25.93
C ASN A 197 9.49 22.18 26.11
N LYS A 198 8.22 21.83 25.88
CA LYS A 198 7.71 20.46 26.03
C LYS A 198 8.16 19.54 24.89
N SER A 199 8.18 20.00 23.64
CA SER A 199 8.67 19.22 22.50
C SER A 199 10.18 19.04 22.55
N LEU A 200 10.92 20.07 23.00
CA LEU A 200 12.37 19.99 23.25
C LEU A 200 12.73 18.91 24.29
N LEU A 201 12.02 18.86 25.43
CA LEU A 201 12.24 17.84 26.45
C LEU A 201 12.00 16.41 25.91
N LEU A 202 10.94 16.24 25.13
CA LEU A 202 10.63 14.95 24.51
C LEU A 202 11.66 14.59 23.44
N LYS A 203 12.12 15.56 22.63
CA LYS A 203 13.18 15.37 21.63
C LYS A 203 14.51 14.94 22.27
N ASN A 204 14.84 15.53 23.41
CA ASN A 204 16.04 15.17 24.16
C ASN A 204 16.02 13.73 24.69
N SER A 205 14.84 13.15 24.96
CA SER A 205 14.73 11.78 25.50
C SER A 205 15.26 10.69 24.55
N PHE A 206 15.24 10.95 23.24
CA PHE A 206 15.73 10.04 22.21
C PHE A 206 16.92 10.60 21.41
N LYS A 207 17.52 11.71 21.85
CA LYS A 207 18.67 12.32 21.17
C LYS A 207 19.90 11.40 21.07
N ASN A 208 20.04 10.48 22.02
CA ASN A 208 21.14 9.51 22.06
C ASN A 208 20.88 8.28 21.17
N ILE A 209 19.76 8.23 20.45
CA ILE A 209 19.49 7.19 19.47
C ILE A 209 19.98 7.71 18.12
N GLU A 210 21.02 7.08 17.60
CA GLU A 210 21.60 7.41 16.31
C GLU A 210 20.72 6.88 15.17
N ASN A 211 20.70 7.61 14.05
CA ASN A 211 20.05 7.22 12.80
C ASN A 211 18.62 6.70 13.00
N ILE A 212 17.71 7.59 13.38
CA ILE A 212 16.31 7.23 13.64
C ILE A 212 15.36 7.86 12.62
N ILE A 213 14.50 7.03 12.04
CA ILE A 213 13.35 7.42 11.22
C ILE A 213 12.09 7.41 12.10
N ILE A 214 11.37 8.54 12.14
CA ILE A 214 10.20 8.74 12.99
C ILE A 214 9.01 9.18 12.15
N GLY A 215 7.87 8.47 12.28
CA GLY A 215 6.57 8.96 11.84
C GLY A 215 5.97 9.92 12.87
N GLY A 216 5.59 11.13 12.47
CA GLY A 216 5.11 12.17 13.38
C GLY A 216 4.19 13.18 12.72
N ILE A 217 3.61 14.06 13.54
CA ILE A 217 2.76 15.16 13.07
C ILE A 217 3.66 16.37 12.78
N ARG A 218 3.49 17.01 11.63
CA ARG A 218 4.16 18.28 11.30
C ARG A 218 3.14 19.40 11.17
N LYS A 219 3.44 20.59 11.69
CA LYS A 219 2.53 21.74 11.63
C LYS A 219 3.24 22.93 11.02
N GLU A 220 2.77 23.34 9.86
CA GLU A 220 3.22 24.58 9.23
C GLU A 220 2.29 25.73 9.63
N LYS A 221 2.87 26.78 10.24
CA LYS A 221 2.17 28.05 10.49
C LYS A 221 2.31 28.91 9.24
N THR A 222 1.28 28.95 8.39
CA THR A 222 1.18 29.97 7.32
C THR A 222 0.34 31.14 7.82
N ASN A 223 0.62 32.37 7.36
CA ASN A 223 0.02 33.64 7.84
C ASN A 223 -1.52 33.69 7.93
N LYS A 224 -2.26 32.72 7.37
CA LYS A 224 -3.73 32.64 7.48
C LYS A 224 -4.28 31.27 7.88
N ASN A 225 -3.52 30.17 7.79
CA ASN A 225 -4.00 28.80 8.06
C ASN A 225 -2.92 27.91 8.72
N ARG A 226 -3.35 27.02 9.62
CA ARG A 226 -2.51 25.95 10.17
C ARG A 226 -2.66 24.72 9.27
N LYS A 227 -1.59 24.31 8.60
CA LYS A 227 -1.56 23.04 7.87
C LYS A 227 -0.96 21.95 8.75
N ILE A 228 -1.59 20.78 8.78
CA ILE A 228 -1.15 19.63 9.57
C ILE A 228 -0.89 18.49 8.61
N TYR A 229 0.28 17.87 8.75
CA TYR A 229 0.74 16.77 7.91
C TYR A 229 1.08 15.56 8.76
N ASN A 230 0.95 14.39 8.15
CA ASN A 230 1.57 13.16 8.62
C ASN A 230 2.90 13.03 7.88
N SER A 231 4.00 13.02 8.62
CA SER A 231 5.34 13.22 8.07
C SER A 231 6.33 12.21 8.61
N LEU A 232 7.37 11.95 7.84
CA LEU A 232 8.48 11.08 8.20
C LEU A 232 9.75 11.93 8.38
N PHE A 233 10.41 11.76 9.51
CA PHE A 233 11.57 12.55 9.91
C PHE A 233 12.78 11.65 10.06
N LEU A 234 13.93 12.06 9.54
CA LEU A 234 15.23 11.46 9.82
C LEU A 234 15.98 12.34 10.83
N ILE A 235 16.41 11.73 11.93
CA ILE A 235 17.26 12.37 12.93
C ILE A 235 18.61 11.68 12.93
N ASP A 236 19.63 12.44 12.54
CA ASP A 236 21.03 12.05 12.50
C ASP A 236 21.83 12.82 13.57
N ASN A 237 22.96 12.27 14.01
CA ASN A 237 23.89 12.82 15.01
C ASN A 237 24.42 14.22 14.64
N ILE A 238 24.35 14.61 13.36
CA ILE A 238 24.82 15.91 12.84
C ILE A 238 23.85 17.07 13.15
N SER A 239 22.85 16.88 14.02
CA SER A 239 21.87 17.92 14.42
C SER A 239 21.00 18.47 13.28
N ASN A 240 21.03 17.84 12.11
CA ASN A 240 20.13 18.15 11.00
C ASN A 240 18.94 17.20 11.05
N THR A 241 17.78 17.71 11.46
CA THR A 241 16.49 17.05 11.18
C THR A 241 16.19 17.23 9.71
N ILE A 242 16.32 16.16 8.93
CA ILE A 242 16.02 16.17 7.50
C ILE A 242 14.60 15.62 7.32
N GLU A 243 13.76 16.38 6.63
CA GLU A 243 12.41 15.98 6.28
C GLU A 243 12.43 15.03 5.09
N LEU A 244 11.83 13.86 5.25
CA LEU A 244 11.69 12.86 4.19
C LEU A 244 10.21 12.80 3.82
N SER A 245 9.78 13.75 3.00
CA SER A 245 8.47 13.85 2.29
C SER A 245 7.25 13.20 2.96
#